data_AF-A0A7C8Z8Z1-F1
#
_entry.id   AF-A0A7C8Z8Z1-F1
#
_cell.length_a   1.000
_cell.length_b   1.000
_cell.length_c   1.000
_cell.angle_alpha   90.00
_cell.angle_beta   90.00
_cell.angle_gamma   90.00
#
_symmetry.space_group_name_H-M   'P 1'
#
loop_
_entity.id
_entity.type
_entity.pdbx_description
1 polymer ?
#
loop_
_entity_poly.entity_id
_entity_poly.type
_entity_poly.pdbx_seq_one_letter_code
_entity_poly.pdbx_strand_id
1 'polypeptide(L)'
;MCLNIAYLSLFCRPTARLSFSPPALVPPPPLSLYPSRSKMALSMLRNLARSTTLRSNARSFCIVNTEIITTHTEKWMQDTSKKSPMELINEVPPVKVEGRIVRCDGAPDPALGHPIEFICLDLDEPAVCKYCGLRYVQDHHH
;
A
#
# COMPACT_ATOMS: atom_id res chain seq x y z
N MET A 1 31.93 -39.92 11.09
CA MET A 1 32.46 -39.03 10.04
C MET A 1 31.51 -37.86 9.90
N CYS A 2 31.90 -36.74 10.50
CA CYS A 2 31.10 -35.53 10.64
C CYS A 2 31.54 -34.55 9.55
N LEU A 3 30.62 -34.06 8.72
CA LEU A 3 30.88 -32.92 7.85
C LEU A 3 29.59 -32.08 7.71
N ASN A 4 29.79 -30.77 7.87
CA ASN A 4 28.86 -29.65 7.65
C ASN A 4 28.05 -29.11 8.84
N ILE A 5 28.76 -28.71 9.89
CA ILE A 5 28.38 -27.58 10.76
C ILE A 5 29.47 -26.51 10.61
N ALA A 6 29.44 -25.75 9.52
CA ALA A 6 30.45 -24.70 9.27
C ALA A 6 29.94 -23.51 8.45
N TYR A 7 28.64 -23.19 8.49
CA TYR A 7 28.09 -22.02 7.79
C TYR A 7 27.32 -21.03 8.67
N LEU A 8 27.33 -21.22 9.99
CA LEU A 8 26.54 -20.39 10.93
C LEU A 8 27.42 -19.60 11.93
N SER A 9 28.51 -18.97 11.48
CA SER A 9 29.42 -18.28 12.40
C SER A 9 30.12 -17.04 11.84
N LEU A 10 29.42 -16.19 11.06
CA LEU A 10 30.02 -14.94 10.55
C LEU A 10 29.23 -13.65 10.73
N PHE A 11 28.28 -13.57 11.65
CA PHE A 11 27.68 -12.28 12.06
C PHE A 11 27.55 -12.15 13.58
N CYS A 12 28.66 -12.32 14.29
CA CYS A 12 28.78 -11.80 15.66
C CYS A 12 30.14 -11.12 15.79
N ARG A 13 30.19 -9.82 15.49
CA ARG A 13 31.25 -8.95 16.01
C ARG A 13 30.66 -7.95 17.01
N PRO A 14 31.37 -7.67 18.13
CA PRO A 14 30.87 -6.83 19.20
C PRO A 14 31.19 -5.35 18.98
N THR A 15 30.26 -4.51 19.44
CA THR A 15 30.47 -3.15 19.97
C THR A 15 31.31 -2.16 19.13
N ALA A 16 30.62 -1.32 18.36
CA ALA A 16 30.98 0.09 18.27
C ALA A 16 29.79 0.89 18.80
N ARG A 17 29.94 1.41 20.02
CA ARG A 17 29.03 2.40 20.62
C ARG A 17 29.20 3.68 19.81
N LEU A 18 28.35 3.91 18.81
CA LEU A 18 28.25 5.23 18.21
C LEU A 18 27.61 6.13 19.26
N SER A 19 28.43 6.95 19.92
CA SER A 19 27.97 8.06 20.73
C SER A 19 27.29 9.07 19.81
N PHE A 20 25.98 8.91 19.63
CA PHE A 20 25.13 9.96 19.09
C PHE A 20 25.12 11.10 20.11
N SER A 21 25.94 12.11 19.88
CA SER A 21 25.75 13.41 20.53
C SER A 21 24.40 13.97 20.04
N PRO A 22 23.45 14.30 20.92
CA PRO A 22 22.22 14.94 20.50
C PRO A 22 22.56 16.30 19.86
N PRO A 23 21.91 16.69 18.75
CA PRO A 23 22.10 18.03 18.20
C PRO A 23 21.63 19.06 19.22
N ALA A 24 22.44 20.10 19.42
CA ALA A 24 22.10 21.22 20.29
C ALA A 24 20.76 21.82 19.85
N LEU A 25 19.83 21.93 20.80
CA LEU A 25 18.57 22.67 20.65
C LEU A 25 18.89 24.14 20.36
N VAL A 26 18.74 24.55 19.11
CA VAL A 26 18.78 25.96 18.73
C VAL A 26 17.48 26.61 19.23
N PRO A 27 17.53 27.70 20.02
CA PRO A 27 16.33 28.39 20.46
C PRO A 27 15.62 29.06 19.27
N PRO A 28 14.28 29.11 19.25
CA PRO A 28 13.54 29.79 18.20
C PRO A 28 13.80 31.31 18.24
N PRO A 29 13.81 31.99 17.08
CA PRO A 29 13.97 33.45 17.04
C PRO A 29 12.77 34.16 17.69
N PRO A 30 12.98 35.37 18.25
CA PRO A 30 11.92 36.12 18.94
C PRO A 30 10.79 36.51 17.98
N LEU A 31 9.56 36.37 18.48
CA LEU A 31 8.31 36.57 17.74
C LEU A 31 8.00 38.04 17.36
N SER A 32 8.98 38.95 17.38
CA SER A 32 8.74 40.40 17.24
C SER A 32 8.90 40.95 15.83
N LEU A 33 9.03 40.10 14.81
CA LEU A 33 9.16 40.54 13.41
C LEU A 33 8.17 39.85 12.46
N TYR A 34 6.97 39.51 12.94
CA TYR A 34 5.84 39.22 12.06
C TYR A 34 5.11 40.53 11.76
N PRO A 35 5.20 41.08 10.53
CA PRO A 35 4.41 42.24 10.16
C PRO A 35 2.93 41.90 10.31
N SER A 36 2.20 42.82 10.94
CA SER A 36 0.78 42.73 11.20
C SER A 36 -0.01 42.27 9.97
N ARG A 37 -0.70 41.15 10.15
CA ARG A 37 -1.84 40.65 9.39
C ARG A 37 -2.86 41.77 9.19
N SER A 38 -2.82 42.47 8.06
CA SER A 38 -3.96 43.18 7.47
C SER A 38 -3.58 43.83 6.14
N LYS A 39 -4.02 43.20 5.05
CA LYS A 39 -4.54 43.75 3.78
C LYS A 39 -4.28 42.72 2.68
N MET A 40 -5.28 42.47 1.84
CA MET A 40 -5.31 41.53 0.70
C MET A 40 -5.89 40.13 1.00
N ALA A 41 -7.12 40.05 1.50
CA ALA A 41 -7.95 38.85 1.35
C ALA A 41 -9.44 39.21 1.27
N LEU A 42 -9.81 40.02 0.27
CA LEU A 42 -11.21 40.36 -0.02
C LEU A 42 -11.45 40.38 -1.54
N SER A 43 -11.26 39.23 -2.20
CA SER A 43 -11.75 39.03 -3.57
C SER A 43 -12.40 37.67 -3.84
N MET A 44 -12.27 36.68 -2.94
CA MET A 44 -12.82 35.34 -3.19
C MET A 44 -14.19 35.06 -2.53
N LEU A 45 -14.68 35.95 -1.66
CA LEU A 45 -15.95 35.74 -0.94
C LEU A 45 -17.21 36.22 -1.68
N ARG A 46 -17.06 36.77 -2.90
CA ARG A 46 -18.20 37.36 -3.64
C ARG A 46 -19.01 36.35 -4.47
N ASN A 47 -18.55 35.11 -4.60
CA ASN A 47 -19.28 34.05 -5.32
C ASN A 47 -20.16 33.17 -4.41
N LEU A 48 -20.06 33.29 -3.09
CA LEU A 48 -20.82 32.43 -2.16
C LEU A 48 -22.19 33.00 -1.76
N ALA A 49 -22.48 34.27 -2.07
CA ALA A 49 -23.74 34.93 -1.70
C ALA A 49 -24.74 35.10 -2.87
N ARG A 50 -24.54 34.40 -4.00
CA ARG A 50 -25.46 34.42 -5.15
C ARG A 50 -26.01 33.03 -5.49
N SER A 51 -26.46 32.29 -4.48
CA SER A 51 -27.40 31.16 -4.66
C SER A 51 -28.10 30.82 -3.35
N THR A 52 -28.74 31.82 -2.73
CA THR A 52 -29.74 31.60 -1.69
C THR A 52 -31.05 32.26 -2.11
N THR A 53 -31.65 31.76 -3.19
CA THR A 53 -33.10 31.87 -3.42
C THR A 53 -33.57 30.54 -4.01
N LEU A 54 -34.60 29.98 -3.36
CA LEU A 54 -35.20 28.67 -3.58
C LEU A 54 -35.36 28.31 -5.06
N ARG A 55 -34.70 27.22 -5.48
CA ARG A 55 -35.06 26.48 -6.68
C ARG A 55 -35.10 25.02 -6.29
N SER A 56 -36.31 24.51 -6.05
CA SER A 56 -36.59 23.08 -5.97
C SER A 56 -36.02 22.41 -7.22
N ASN A 57 -34.91 21.69 -7.05
CA ASN A 57 -34.33 20.89 -8.11
C ASN A 57 -34.13 19.48 -7.57
N ALA A 58 -35.22 18.73 -7.52
CA ALA A 58 -35.15 17.29 -7.68
C ALA A 58 -34.54 17.03 -9.06
N ARG A 59 -33.21 16.83 -9.10
CA ARG A 59 -32.34 16.35 -10.20
C ARG A 59 -30.90 16.64 -9.71
N SER A 60 -30.03 15.68 -9.48
CA SER A 60 -29.90 14.39 -10.11
C SER A 60 -29.27 13.44 -9.10
N PHE A 61 -29.95 12.34 -8.78
CA PHE A 61 -29.18 11.10 -8.68
C PHE A 61 -28.46 11.02 -10.02
N CYS A 62 -27.14 11.19 -10.05
CA CYS A 62 -26.40 10.52 -11.10
C CYS A 62 -26.66 9.04 -10.82
N ILE A 63 -27.64 8.50 -11.54
CA ILE A 63 -27.63 7.08 -11.87
C ILE A 63 -26.22 6.90 -12.41
N VAL A 64 -25.33 6.35 -11.59
CA VAL A 64 -24.07 5.82 -12.09
C VAL A 64 -24.55 4.74 -13.03
N ASN A 65 -24.52 5.00 -14.33
CA ASN A 65 -24.87 4.00 -15.34
C ASN A 65 -23.98 2.79 -15.06
N THR A 66 -24.51 1.79 -14.37
CA THR A 66 -23.91 0.46 -14.24
C THR A 66 -23.67 -0.18 -15.60
N GLU A 67 -24.28 0.36 -16.67
CA GLU A 67 -24.08 -0.01 -18.06
C GLU A 67 -22.68 0.31 -18.62
N ILE A 68 -21.86 1.16 -17.96
CA ILE A 68 -20.51 1.53 -18.43
C ILE A 68 -19.43 1.20 -17.37
N ILE A 69 -19.70 0.24 -16.47
CA ILE A 69 -18.65 -0.41 -15.70
C ILE A 69 -18.53 -1.82 -16.24
N THR A 70 -17.94 -1.95 -17.43
CA THR A 70 -17.48 -3.26 -17.86
C THR A 70 -16.41 -3.72 -16.86
N THR A 71 -16.47 -4.97 -16.43
CA THR A 71 -15.45 -5.49 -15.52
C THR A 71 -14.08 -5.39 -16.21
N HIS A 72 -13.00 -5.19 -15.45
CA HIS A 72 -11.66 -4.94 -16.04
C HIS A 72 -11.29 -6.01 -17.08
N THR A 73 -11.68 -7.26 -16.85
CA THR A 73 -11.47 -8.40 -17.76
C THR A 73 -12.27 -8.29 -19.07
N GLU A 74 -13.55 -7.91 -19.01
CA GLU A 74 -14.43 -7.78 -20.19
C GLU A 74 -13.90 -6.77 -21.22
N LYS A 75 -13.10 -5.80 -20.77
CA LYS A 75 -12.52 -4.78 -21.65
C LYS A 75 -11.54 -5.35 -22.68
N TRP A 76 -10.80 -6.41 -22.34
CA TRP A 76 -9.71 -6.93 -23.18
C TRP A 76 -9.84 -8.42 -23.52
N MET A 77 -10.59 -9.20 -22.74
CA MET A 77 -10.78 -10.62 -22.98
C MET A 77 -11.99 -10.85 -23.89
N GLN A 78 -11.73 -11.25 -25.13
CA GLN A 78 -12.78 -11.52 -26.13
C GLN A 78 -13.35 -12.95 -26.02
N ASP A 79 -12.50 -13.90 -25.65
CA ASP A 79 -12.88 -15.31 -25.46
C ASP A 79 -13.34 -15.54 -24.02
N THR A 80 -14.64 -15.77 -23.83
CA THR A 80 -15.27 -16.06 -22.53
C THR A 80 -15.49 -17.56 -22.28
N SER A 81 -15.00 -18.43 -23.17
CA SER A 81 -15.06 -19.88 -22.96
C SER A 81 -14.10 -20.37 -21.86
N LYS A 82 -13.04 -19.59 -21.61
CA LYS A 82 -12.03 -19.86 -20.58
C LYS A 82 -12.23 -18.92 -19.40
N LYS A 83 -11.87 -19.39 -18.21
CA LYS A 83 -11.88 -18.59 -16.99
C LYS A 83 -10.93 -17.40 -17.12
N SER A 84 -11.35 -16.26 -16.57
CA SER A 84 -10.50 -15.08 -16.54
C SER A 84 -9.28 -15.28 -15.64
N PRO A 85 -8.15 -14.57 -15.84
CA PRO A 85 -7.03 -14.62 -14.91
C PRO A 85 -7.41 -14.25 -13.47
N MET A 86 -8.40 -13.35 -13.31
CA MET A 86 -8.94 -12.97 -12.00
C MET A 86 -9.68 -14.13 -11.32
N GLU A 87 -10.44 -14.92 -12.08
CA GLU A 87 -11.07 -16.14 -11.55
C GLU A 87 -10.01 -17.19 -11.18
N LEU A 88 -9.03 -17.42 -12.05
CA LEU A 88 -7.99 -18.43 -11.82
C LEU A 88 -7.18 -18.16 -10.55
N ILE A 89 -6.81 -16.90 -10.27
CA ILE A 89 -6.07 -16.59 -9.04
C ILE A 89 -6.94 -16.70 -7.78
N ASN A 90 -8.25 -16.43 -7.90
CA ASN A 90 -9.18 -16.57 -6.78
C ASN A 90 -9.42 -18.03 -6.37
N GLU A 91 -9.26 -18.97 -7.29
CA GLU A 91 -9.31 -20.42 -7.02
C GLU A 91 -8.10 -20.92 -6.23
N VAL A 92 -6.95 -20.23 -6.32
CA VAL A 92 -5.74 -20.62 -5.58
C VAL A 92 -5.88 -20.24 -4.10
N PRO A 93 -5.83 -21.20 -3.16
CA PRO A 93 -6.00 -20.91 -1.74
C PRO A 93 -4.83 -20.07 -1.18
N PRO A 94 -5.07 -19.25 -0.14
CA PRO A 94 -3.98 -18.54 0.55
C PRO A 94 -2.94 -19.50 1.14
N VAL A 95 -1.67 -19.16 0.96
CA VAL A 95 -0.52 -19.91 1.48
C VAL A 95 -0.28 -19.52 2.93
N LYS A 96 -0.28 -20.51 3.83
CA LYS A 96 0.05 -20.31 5.24
C LYS A 96 1.56 -20.32 5.44
N VAL A 97 2.09 -19.33 6.13
CA VAL A 97 3.52 -19.22 6.45
C VAL A 97 3.69 -18.89 7.93
N GLU A 98 4.66 -19.50 8.59
CA GLU A 98 4.91 -19.28 10.03
C GLU A 98 5.54 -17.90 10.32
N GLY A 99 6.33 -17.39 9.38
CA GLY A 99 7.05 -16.12 9.50
C GLY A 99 6.17 -14.88 9.33
N ARG A 100 6.57 -13.78 9.96
CA ARG A 100 5.92 -12.46 9.81
C ARG A 100 6.17 -11.79 8.45
N ILE A 101 7.23 -12.19 7.74
CA ILE A 101 7.59 -11.65 6.43
C ILE A 101 7.77 -12.82 5.45
N VAL A 102 7.11 -12.71 4.30
CA VAL A 102 7.24 -13.66 3.18
C VAL A 102 8.07 -13.06 2.07
N ARG A 103 8.93 -13.89 1.46
CA ARG A 103 9.64 -13.59 0.22
C ARG A 103 8.91 -14.27 -0.94
N CYS A 104 8.34 -13.50 -1.86
CA CYS A 104 7.70 -14.03 -3.05
C CYS A 104 8.57 -13.75 -4.28
N ASP A 105 8.98 -14.82 -4.97
CA ASP A 105 9.72 -14.76 -6.23
C ASP A 105 8.85 -15.10 -7.44
N GLY A 106 7.62 -15.60 -7.23
CA GLY A 106 6.66 -15.97 -8.28
C GLY A 106 6.87 -17.33 -8.95
N ALA A 107 8.08 -17.88 -8.94
CA ALA A 107 8.42 -19.21 -9.46
C ALA A 107 9.53 -19.87 -8.63
N PRO A 108 9.72 -21.21 -8.70
CA PRO A 108 10.85 -21.89 -8.08
C PRO A 108 12.20 -21.36 -8.56
N ASP A 109 12.28 -21.03 -9.85
CA ASP A 109 13.44 -20.40 -10.45
C ASP A 109 13.29 -18.88 -10.38
N PRO A 110 14.20 -18.17 -9.67
CA PRO A 110 14.10 -16.72 -9.49
C PRO A 110 14.25 -15.92 -10.80
N ALA A 111 14.79 -16.55 -11.86
CA ALA A 111 14.95 -15.93 -13.17
C ALA A 111 13.67 -15.92 -14.02
N LEU A 112 12.68 -16.78 -13.71
CA LEU A 112 11.42 -16.90 -14.45
C LEU A 112 10.25 -16.18 -13.77
N GLY A 113 10.46 -15.74 -12.54
CA GLY A 113 9.45 -15.08 -11.74
C GLY A 113 9.46 -13.56 -11.87
N HIS A 114 8.89 -12.90 -10.86
CA HIS A 114 8.86 -11.43 -10.76
C HIS A 114 9.98 -10.92 -9.84
N PRO A 115 10.25 -9.60 -9.82
CA PRO A 115 11.15 -9.02 -8.83
C PRO A 115 10.73 -9.41 -7.41
N ILE A 116 11.73 -9.74 -6.59
CA ILE A 116 11.52 -10.23 -5.21
C ILE A 116 10.65 -9.23 -4.45
N GLU A 117 9.50 -9.70 -3.95
CA GLU A 117 8.61 -8.91 -3.09
C GLU A 117 8.66 -9.46 -1.66
N PHE A 118 8.97 -8.58 -0.70
CA PHE A 118 8.86 -8.89 0.73
C PHE A 118 7.52 -8.36 1.24
N ILE A 119 6.69 -9.27 1.76
CA ILE A 119 5.31 -9.00 2.15
C ILE A 119 5.19 -9.18 3.67
N CYS A 120 4.62 -8.19 4.36
CA CYS A 120 4.38 -8.25 5.80
C CYS A 120 3.02 -8.91 6.08
N LEU A 121 2.99 -9.86 7.03
CA LEU A 121 1.82 -10.64 7.41
C LEU A 121 1.31 -10.33 8.82
N ASP A 122 1.64 -9.14 9.35
CA ASP A 122 1.22 -8.73 10.69
C ASP A 122 -0.30 -8.45 10.78
N LEU A 123 -1.01 -8.37 9.65
CA LEU A 123 -2.46 -8.20 9.59
C LEU A 123 -3.15 -9.57 9.46
N ASP A 124 -4.33 -9.71 10.07
CA ASP A 124 -5.13 -10.93 10.00
C ASP A 124 -5.68 -11.19 8.58
N GLU A 125 -5.76 -10.15 7.74
CA GLU A 125 -6.21 -10.27 6.36
C GLU A 125 -5.11 -10.85 5.45
N PRO A 126 -5.48 -11.70 4.47
CA PRO A 126 -4.52 -12.28 3.54
C PRO A 126 -3.82 -11.19 2.72
N ALA A 127 -2.50 -11.09 2.87
CA ALA A 127 -1.68 -10.16 2.11
C ALA A 127 -1.43 -10.70 0.69
N VAL A 128 -1.56 -9.85 -0.32
CA VAL A 128 -1.47 -10.23 -1.73
C VAL A 128 -0.15 -9.78 -2.33
N CYS A 129 0.54 -10.68 -3.02
CA CYS A 129 1.68 -10.32 -3.87
C CYS A 129 1.19 -9.51 -5.09
N LYS A 130 1.80 -8.34 -5.32
CA LYS A 130 1.36 -7.42 -6.38
C LYS A 130 1.61 -7.94 -7.79
N TYR A 131 2.55 -8.87 -7.93
CA TYR A 131 2.96 -9.42 -9.21
C TYR A 131 2.20 -10.70 -9.56
N CYS A 132 2.29 -11.73 -8.70
CA CYS A 132 1.64 -13.02 -8.95
C CYS A 132 0.18 -13.08 -8.49
N GLY A 133 -0.28 -12.18 -7.61
CA GLY A 133 -1.61 -12.26 -7.00
C GLY A 133 -1.76 -13.36 -5.96
N LEU A 134 -0.68 -14.08 -5.62
CA LEU A 134 -0.69 -15.08 -4.54
C LEU A 134 -1.00 -14.42 -3.20
N ARG A 135 -1.79 -15.12 -2.40
CA ARG A 135 -2.25 -14.67 -1.07
C ARG A 135 -1.47 -15.39 0.01
N TYR A 136 -1.03 -14.66 1.02
CA TYR A 136 -0.28 -15.20 2.15
C TYR A 136 -0.96 -14.84 3.46
N VAL A 137 -0.96 -15.77 4.41
CA VAL A 137 -1.49 -15.58 5.76
C VAL A 137 -0.48 -16.11 6.77
N GLN A 138 -0.36 -15.45 7.92
CA GLN A 138 0.48 -15.94 9.00
C GLN A 138 -0.25 -17.08 9.73
N ASP A 139 0.43 -18.21 9.96
CA ASP A 139 -0.10 -19.26 10.80
C ASP A 139 0.15 -18.91 12.28
N HIS A 140 -0.90 -18.43 12.95
CA HIS A 140 -0.84 -18.13 14.38
C HIS A 140 -1.07 -19.42 15.17
N HIS A 141 0.01 -20.13 15.51
CA HIS A 141 -0.04 -21.22 16.48
C HIS A 141 -0.44 -20.66 17.85
N HIS A 142 -1.65 -20.99 18.29
CA HIS A 142 -2.13 -20.78 19.66
C HIS A 142 -1.73 -21.93 20.57
#